data_AF-A0A346M2R6-F1
#
_entry.id   AF-A0A346M2R6-F1
#
_cell.length_a   1.000
_cell.length_b   1.000
_cell.length_c   1.000
_cell.angle_alpha   90.00
_cell.angle_beta   90.00
_cell.angle_gamma   90.00
#
_symmetry.space_group_name_H-M   'P 1'
#
loop_
_entity.id
_entity.type
_entity.pdbx_description
1 polymer ?
#
loop_
_entity_poly.entity_id
_entity_poly.type
_entity_poly.pdbx_seq_one_letter_code
_entity_poly.pdbx_strand_id
1 'polypeptide(L)'
;DACSCGNQNGGCVITAPPPPNKACKCILSWYTCIGEIRDCFQPNAFFCTYPDTSLGTCLQGDGNCRGYSETCDCGNVSGGCKLTRPAIARTACRCIYKGLWVCTGKIVLCRNQYSIYCDKPDLTKESCYQGQGLCTY
;
A
#
# COMPACT_ATOMS: atom_id res chain seq x y z
N ASP A 1 16.18 17.39 7.81
CA ASP A 1 15.25 16.86 6.80
C ASP A 1 14.97 15.40 7.09
N ALA A 2 13.80 15.09 7.61
CA ALA A 2 13.52 13.74 8.07
C ALA A 2 12.88 12.95 6.92
N CYS A 3 13.54 11.88 6.47
CA CYS A 3 13.01 10.72 5.75
C CYS A 3 14.11 9.68 5.89
N SER A 4 13.89 8.68 6.73
CA SER A 4 14.89 7.66 7.02
C SER A 4 14.23 6.30 6.96
N CYS A 5 14.98 5.32 6.47
CA CYS A 5 14.48 3.97 6.29
C CYS A 5 15.43 2.96 6.97
N GLY A 6 14.85 1.92 7.56
CA GLY A 6 15.57 0.80 8.16
C GLY A 6 15.29 -0.49 7.39
N ASN A 7 16.24 -1.41 7.42
CA ASN A 7 16.01 -2.77 6.90
C ASN A 7 15.21 -3.57 7.92
N GLN A 8 14.11 -4.16 7.48
CA GLN A 8 13.28 -5.06 8.27
C GLN A 8 12.69 -6.11 7.34
N ASN A 9 12.63 -7.38 7.77
CA ASN A 9 12.02 -8.49 7.02
C ASN A 9 12.49 -8.62 5.55
N GLY A 10 13.74 -8.23 5.24
CA GLY A 10 14.28 -8.27 3.87
C GLY A 10 13.77 -7.15 2.95
N GLY A 11 13.08 -6.14 3.50
CA GLY A 11 12.68 -4.92 2.80
C GLY A 11 12.97 -3.69 3.65
N CYS A 12 12.41 -2.54 3.24
CA CYS A 12 12.54 -1.31 4.02
C CYS A 12 11.25 -0.93 4.74
N VAL A 13 11.42 -0.27 5.89
CA VAL A 13 10.39 0.45 6.63
C VAL A 13 10.88 1.86 6.91
N ILE A 14 9.96 2.82 7.02
CA ILE A 14 10.29 4.18 7.44
C ILE A 14 10.57 4.18 8.94
N THR A 15 11.73 4.70 9.33
CA THR A 15 12.13 4.90 10.73
C THR A 15 12.00 6.36 11.18
N ALA A 16 12.03 7.30 10.24
CA ALA A 16 11.69 8.70 10.47
C ALA A 16 10.82 9.22 9.31
N PRO A 17 9.61 9.76 9.58
CA PRO A 17 8.68 10.16 8.54
C PRO A 17 9.17 11.36 7.71
N PRO A 18 8.74 11.48 6.44
CA PRO A 18 8.94 12.69 5.63
C PRO A 18 8.28 13.93 6.27
N PRO A 19 8.68 15.17 5.92
CA PRO A 19 7.93 16.36 6.32
C PRO A 19 6.51 16.35 5.76
N PRO A 20 5.57 17.12 6.33
CA PRO A 20 4.23 17.27 5.78
C PRO A 20 4.25 17.66 4.29
N ASN A 21 3.33 17.07 3.53
CA ASN A 21 3.18 17.21 2.07
C ASN A 21 4.36 16.68 1.25
N LYS A 22 5.18 15.80 1.83
CA LYS A 22 6.24 15.06 1.15
C LYS A 22 6.10 13.57 1.43
N ALA A 23 6.70 12.76 0.56
CA ALA A 23 6.76 11.32 0.70
C ALA A 23 8.20 10.84 0.85
N CYS A 24 8.35 9.64 1.41
CA CYS A 24 9.65 9.03 1.67
C CYS A 24 9.80 7.78 0.80
N LYS A 25 10.69 7.85 -0.19
CA LYS A 25 11.05 6.72 -1.03
C LYS A 25 12.15 5.93 -0.34
N CYS A 26 11.79 4.79 0.22
CA CYS A 26 12.80 3.86 0.73
C CYS A 26 13.43 3.08 -0.43
N ILE A 27 14.75 3.04 -0.49
CA ILE A 27 15.52 2.31 -1.50
C ILE A 27 16.36 1.27 -0.78
N LEU A 28 16.11 -0.01 -1.10
CA LEU A 28 16.94 -1.11 -0.62
C LEU A 28 18.19 -1.20 -1.50
N SER A 29 19.37 -1.03 -0.89
CA SER A 29 20.66 -1.11 -1.56
C SER A 29 21.54 -2.12 -0.82
N TRP A 30 21.80 -3.27 -1.45
CA TRP A 30 22.39 -4.46 -0.80
C TRP A 30 21.58 -4.91 0.43
N TYR A 31 21.98 -4.46 1.63
CA TYR A 31 21.32 -4.77 2.89
C TYR A 31 20.91 -3.52 3.69
N THR A 32 21.16 -2.32 3.15
CA THR A 32 20.81 -1.07 3.80
C THR A 32 19.61 -0.41 3.11
N CYS A 33 18.87 0.38 3.87
CA CYS A 33 17.75 1.15 3.37
C CYS A 33 18.09 2.62 3.43
N ILE A 34 17.96 3.32 2.31
CA ILE A 34 18.19 4.76 2.20
C ILE A 34 16.83 5.41 1.96
N GLY A 35 16.57 6.52 2.64
CA GLY A 35 15.37 7.33 2.44
C GLY A 35 15.65 8.52 1.54
N GLU A 36 14.83 8.71 0.51
CA GLU A 36 14.83 9.92 -0.33
C GLU A 36 13.50 10.66 -0.21
N ILE A 37 13.55 11.96 0.09
CA ILE A 37 12.37 12.82 0.07
C ILE A 37 11.96 13.07 -1.38
N ARG A 38 10.67 12.89 -1.69
CA ARG A 38 10.07 13.21 -2.98
C ARG A 38 8.67 13.77 -2.81
N ASP A 39 8.08 14.21 -3.92
CA ASP A 39 6.67 14.55 -3.94
C ASP A 39 5.80 13.30 -3.78
N CYS A 40 4.70 13.47 -3.07
CA CYS A 40 3.73 12.40 -2.86
C CYS A 40 3.13 11.93 -4.18
N PHE A 41 2.90 10.63 -4.29
CA PHE A 41 2.14 10.06 -5.40
C PHE A 41 0.70 10.61 -5.45
N GLN A 42 0.08 10.82 -4.29
CA GLN A 42 -1.23 11.48 -4.15
C GLN A 42 -1.11 12.69 -3.21
N PRO A 43 -0.96 13.91 -3.75
CA PRO A 43 -0.72 15.12 -2.95
C PRO A 43 -1.78 15.40 -1.87
N ASN A 44 -3.03 15.01 -2.11
CA ASN A 44 -4.15 15.25 -1.18
C ASN A 44 -4.52 14.02 -0.33
N ALA A 45 -3.69 12.96 -0.34
CA ALA A 45 -3.94 11.79 0.49
C ALA A 45 -3.55 12.06 1.95
N PHE A 46 -4.23 11.37 2.89
CA PHE A 46 -3.98 11.49 4.33
C PHE A 46 -2.49 11.33 4.67
N PHE A 47 -1.85 10.27 4.16
CA PHE A 47 -0.43 9.97 4.41
C PHE A 47 0.56 10.95 3.75
N CYS A 48 0.09 11.82 2.87
CA CYS A 48 0.90 12.93 2.35
C CYS A 48 0.79 14.15 3.26
N THR A 49 -0.42 14.49 3.71
CA THR A 49 -0.65 15.64 4.61
C THR A 49 -0.12 15.38 6.02
N TYR A 50 -0.30 14.15 6.51
CA TYR A 50 0.10 13.70 7.85
C TYR A 50 0.95 12.43 7.73
N PRO A 51 2.19 12.55 7.24
CA PRO A 51 3.06 11.39 7.08
C PRO A 51 3.45 10.80 8.44
N ASP A 52 3.44 9.48 8.51
CA ASP A 52 3.90 8.70 9.65
C ASP A 52 4.91 7.64 9.18
N THR A 53 5.20 6.65 10.03
CA THR A 53 6.11 5.55 9.68
C THR A 53 5.37 4.33 9.12
N SER A 54 4.09 4.45 8.77
CA SER A 54 3.27 3.33 8.31
C SER A 54 3.56 2.95 6.85
N LEU A 55 3.06 1.77 6.45
CA LEU A 55 3.08 1.32 5.06
C LEU A 55 2.43 2.37 4.12
N GLY A 56 1.37 3.05 4.58
CA GLY A 56 0.66 4.05 3.79
C GLY A 56 1.55 5.22 3.36
N THR A 57 2.37 5.74 4.26
CA THR A 57 3.35 6.80 3.94
C THR A 57 4.48 6.28 3.04
N CYS A 58 4.94 5.03 3.24
CA CYS A 58 5.94 4.44 2.33
C CYS A 58 5.41 4.29 0.90
N LEU A 59 4.14 3.87 0.74
CA LEU A 59 3.50 3.72 -0.57
C LEU A 59 3.40 5.06 -1.32
N GLN A 60 3.23 6.19 -0.62
CA GLN A 60 3.27 7.52 -1.25
C GLN A 60 4.62 7.83 -1.91
N GLY A 61 5.70 7.23 -1.40
CA GLY A 61 7.05 7.41 -1.90
C GLY A 61 7.44 6.44 -3.02
N ASP A 62 6.58 5.48 -3.37
CA ASP A 62 6.85 4.50 -4.44
C ASP A 62 8.27 3.91 -4.34
N GLY A 63 8.60 3.45 -3.13
CA GLY A 63 9.87 2.81 -2.79
C GLY A 63 9.72 1.32 -2.49
N ASN A 64 10.77 0.72 -1.92
CA ASN A 64 10.71 -0.60 -1.33
C ASN A 64 10.00 -0.53 0.03
N CYS A 65 8.74 -0.95 0.08
CA CYS A 65 7.96 -1.04 1.31
C CYS A 65 7.75 -2.50 1.75
N ARG A 66 8.67 -3.41 1.40
CA ARG A 66 8.51 -4.85 1.66
C ARG A 66 8.80 -5.26 3.10
N GLY A 67 9.31 -4.34 3.93
CA GLY A 67 9.61 -4.63 5.34
C GLY A 67 8.37 -4.64 6.25
N TYR A 68 7.28 -4.03 5.78
CA TYR A 68 5.97 -4.02 6.44
C TYR A 68 5.30 -5.39 6.38
N SER A 69 4.69 -5.81 7.48
CA SER A 69 4.00 -7.11 7.62
C SER A 69 2.53 -7.06 7.21
N GLU A 70 1.98 -5.86 7.06
CA GLU A 70 0.61 -5.59 6.68
C GLU A 70 0.36 -6.16 5.29
N THR A 71 -0.71 -6.92 5.18
CA THR A 71 -1.05 -7.63 3.96
C THR A 71 -2.56 -7.66 3.80
N CYS A 72 -3.00 -7.67 2.55
CA CYS A 72 -4.39 -7.93 2.17
C CYS A 72 -4.41 -9.21 1.33
N ASP A 73 -5.59 -9.78 1.07
CA ASP A 73 -5.63 -11.03 0.30
C ASP A 73 -6.90 -11.20 -0.53
N CYS A 74 -6.76 -12.01 -1.59
CA CYS A 74 -7.81 -12.32 -2.54
C CYS A 74 -7.88 -13.82 -2.80
N GLY A 75 -9.07 -14.39 -2.70
CA GLY A 75 -9.37 -15.77 -3.05
C GLY A 75 -9.91 -15.92 -4.45
N ASN A 76 -9.76 -17.12 -5.01
CA ASN A 76 -10.35 -17.46 -6.30
C ASN A 76 -11.84 -17.78 -6.17
N VAL A 77 -12.62 -17.28 -7.12
CA VAL A 77 -14.04 -17.58 -7.31
C VAL A 77 -14.27 -17.95 -8.77
N SER A 78 -15.44 -18.52 -9.10
CA SER A 78 -15.76 -18.84 -10.50
C SER A 78 -15.67 -17.58 -11.37
N GLY A 79 -14.67 -17.53 -12.26
CA GLY A 79 -14.46 -16.41 -13.18
C GLY A 79 -13.67 -15.21 -12.61
N GLY A 80 -12.98 -15.32 -11.47
CA GLY A 80 -12.01 -14.30 -11.06
C GLY A 80 -11.58 -14.31 -9.59
N CYS A 81 -11.22 -13.14 -9.06
CA CYS A 81 -10.72 -13.00 -7.69
C CYS A 81 -11.69 -12.17 -6.83
N LYS A 82 -11.84 -12.53 -5.57
CA LYS A 82 -12.63 -11.79 -4.57
C LYS A 82 -11.78 -11.51 -3.34
N LEU A 83 -11.99 -10.40 -2.65
CA LEU A 83 -11.32 -10.14 -1.38
C LEU A 83 -11.65 -11.22 -0.36
N THR A 84 -10.62 -11.75 0.29
CA THR A 84 -10.71 -12.62 1.46
C THR A 84 -10.19 -11.94 2.71
N ARG A 85 -9.34 -10.92 2.55
CA ARG A 85 -8.86 -10.06 3.64
C ARG A 85 -8.78 -8.61 3.17
N PRO A 86 -9.39 -7.65 3.90
CA PRO A 86 -9.38 -6.25 3.51
C PRO A 86 -7.98 -5.66 3.61
N ALA A 87 -7.79 -4.50 2.98
CA ALA A 87 -6.60 -3.67 3.20
C ALA A 87 -6.67 -2.93 4.53
N ILE A 88 -5.54 -2.37 4.97
CA ILE A 88 -5.51 -1.47 6.13
C ILE A 88 -6.17 -0.12 5.80
N ALA A 89 -6.59 0.61 6.83
CA ALA A 89 -7.24 1.90 6.66
C ALA A 89 -6.43 2.85 5.76
N ARG A 90 -7.13 3.63 4.93
CA ARG A 90 -6.57 4.59 3.95
C ARG A 90 -5.70 3.95 2.86
N THR A 91 -5.82 2.64 2.65
CA THR A 91 -5.19 1.89 1.55
C THR A 91 -6.21 0.97 0.89
N ALA A 92 -5.83 0.35 -0.23
CA ALA A 92 -6.68 -0.58 -0.95
C ALA A 92 -5.94 -1.88 -1.29
N CYS A 93 -6.71 -2.94 -1.56
CA CYS A 93 -6.14 -4.22 -1.95
C CYS A 93 -6.27 -4.45 -3.45
N ARG A 94 -5.15 -4.56 -4.15
CA ARG A 94 -5.12 -4.97 -5.55
C ARG A 94 -5.12 -6.48 -5.64
N CYS A 95 -6.23 -7.06 -6.09
CA CYS A 95 -6.29 -8.46 -6.46
C CYS A 95 -5.57 -8.73 -7.78
N ILE A 96 -4.71 -9.74 -7.78
CA ILE A 96 -3.89 -10.16 -8.92
C ILE A 96 -4.15 -11.64 -9.17
N TYR A 97 -4.61 -11.97 -10.36
CA TYR A 97 -4.72 -13.36 -10.82
C TYR A 97 -3.36 -13.87 -11.28
N LYS A 98 -2.90 -14.99 -10.72
CA LYS A 98 -1.57 -15.57 -11.02
C LYS A 98 -1.63 -16.75 -11.99
N GLY A 99 -2.81 -17.11 -12.50
CA GLY A 99 -3.02 -18.36 -13.25
C GLY A 99 -3.33 -19.53 -12.33
N LEU A 100 -3.68 -20.69 -12.92
CA LEU A 100 -4.02 -21.93 -12.19
C LEU A 100 -5.05 -21.73 -11.06
N TRP A 101 -6.04 -20.85 -11.25
CA TRP A 101 -7.05 -20.57 -10.23
C TRP A 101 -6.49 -19.98 -8.92
N VAL A 102 -5.34 -19.30 -8.98
CA VAL A 102 -4.71 -18.65 -7.83
C VAL A 102 -4.88 -17.14 -7.92
N CYS A 103 -5.36 -16.55 -6.83
CA CYS A 103 -5.48 -15.12 -6.63
C CYS A 103 -4.58 -14.70 -5.46
N THR A 104 -4.03 -13.49 -5.53
CA THR A 104 -3.21 -12.91 -4.45
C THR A 104 -3.58 -11.45 -4.25
N GLY A 105 -3.50 -10.95 -3.01
CA GLY A 105 -3.64 -9.52 -2.71
C GLY A 105 -2.31 -8.78 -2.60
N LYS A 106 -2.29 -7.51 -3.00
CA LYS A 106 -1.21 -6.56 -2.70
C LYS A 106 -1.80 -5.25 -2.20
N ILE A 107 -1.32 -4.75 -1.05
CA ILE A 107 -1.71 -3.42 -0.56
C ILE A 107 -1.14 -2.35 -1.50
N VAL A 108 -1.99 -1.42 -1.90
CA VAL A 108 -1.69 -0.28 -2.77
C VAL A 108 -2.41 0.97 -2.24
N LEU A 109 -2.07 2.13 -2.79
CA LEU A 109 -2.85 3.34 -2.56
C LEU A 109 -4.25 3.19 -3.17
N CYS A 110 -5.25 3.80 -2.53
CA CYS A 110 -6.62 3.80 -3.03
C CYS A 110 -6.73 4.56 -4.35
N ARG A 111 -7.62 4.11 -5.24
CA ARG A 111 -8.02 4.85 -6.43
C ARG A 111 -8.61 6.22 -6.08
N ASN A 112 -9.48 6.28 -5.07
CA ASN A 112 -10.06 7.51 -4.56
C ASN A 112 -9.87 7.60 -3.04
N GLN A 113 -8.95 8.46 -2.59
CA GLN A 113 -8.66 8.65 -1.17
C GLN A 113 -9.83 9.21 -0.33
N TYR A 114 -10.87 9.75 -0.96
CA TYR A 114 -12.06 10.28 -0.28
C TYR A 114 -13.20 9.27 -0.17
N SER A 115 -13.02 8.06 -0.70
CA SER A 115 -14.04 7.02 -0.60
C SER A 115 -14.12 6.46 0.81
N ILE A 116 -15.34 6.23 1.31
CA ILE A 116 -15.53 5.51 2.58
C ILE A 116 -14.89 4.11 2.57
N TYR A 117 -14.81 3.49 1.39
CA TYR A 117 -14.16 2.19 1.18
C TYR A 117 -12.63 2.26 1.18
N CYS A 118 -12.06 3.46 1.10
CA CYS A 118 -10.64 3.69 1.37
C CYS A 118 -10.41 3.90 2.88
N ASP A 119 -11.32 4.63 3.53
CA ASP A 119 -11.21 4.95 4.96
C ASP A 119 -11.40 3.72 5.84
N LYS A 120 -12.36 2.89 5.46
CA LYS A 120 -12.71 1.64 6.13
C LYS A 120 -12.85 0.54 5.08
N PRO A 121 -11.73 0.02 4.55
CA PRO A 121 -11.78 -1.08 3.60
C PRO A 121 -12.43 -2.30 4.25
N ASP A 122 -13.29 -2.96 3.50
CA ASP A 122 -13.99 -4.17 3.89
C ASP A 122 -13.89 -5.22 2.77
N LEU A 123 -14.71 -6.27 2.84
CA LEU A 123 -14.72 -7.34 1.85
C LEU A 123 -15.66 -7.08 0.66
N THR A 124 -16.25 -5.89 0.55
CA THR A 124 -17.21 -5.56 -0.51
C THR A 124 -16.54 -5.37 -1.87
N LYS A 125 -17.37 -5.37 -2.92
CA LYS A 125 -16.95 -5.13 -4.31
C LYS A 125 -16.34 -3.75 -4.47
N GLU A 126 -16.91 -2.77 -3.79
CA GLU A 126 -16.52 -1.36 -3.81
C GLU A 126 -15.14 -1.16 -3.20
N SER A 127 -14.84 -1.84 -2.09
CA SER A 127 -13.50 -1.89 -1.48
C SER A 127 -12.47 -2.52 -2.42
N CYS A 128 -12.82 -3.59 -3.12
CA CYS A 128 -11.92 -4.23 -4.09
C CYS A 128 -11.59 -3.29 -5.27
N TYR A 129 -12.58 -2.55 -5.76
CA TYR A 129 -12.39 -1.58 -6.85
C TYR A 129 -11.50 -0.40 -6.50
N GLN A 130 -11.31 -0.08 -5.21
CA GLN A 130 -10.30 0.90 -4.81
C GLN A 130 -8.88 0.44 -5.14
N GLY A 131 -8.60 -0.87 -5.19
CA GLY A 131 -7.26 -1.40 -5.46
C GLY A 131 -6.91 -1.48 -6.96
N GLN A 132 -7.86 -1.19 -7.85
CA GLN A 132 -7.70 -1.28 -9.31
C GLN A 132 -7.22 -2.68 -9.77
N GLY A 133 -7.65 -3.73 -9.07
CA GLY A 133 -7.33 -5.12 -9.39
C GLY A 133 -8.47 -5.84 -10.13
N LEU A 134 -8.29 -7.14 -10.36
CA LEU A 134 -9.33 -8.00 -10.90
C LEU A 134 -10.26 -8.44 -9.76
N CYS A 135 -11.50 -7.98 -9.79
CA CYS A 135 -12.48 -8.21 -8.73
C CYS A 135 -13.78 -8.78 -9.33
N THR A 136 -14.13 -10.00 -8.94
CA THR A 136 -15.36 -10.71 -9.31
C THR A 136 -16.18 -10.98 -8.05
N TYR A 137 -17.47 -10.61 -8.08
CA TYR A 137 -18.37 -10.61 -6.95
C TYR A 137 -19.74 -11.16 -7.33
#